data_AF-A0A1Z9NBD4-F1
#
_entry.id   AF-A0A1Z9NBD4-F1
#
_cell.length_a   1.000
_cell.length_b   1.000
_cell.length_c   1.000
_cell.angle_alpha   90.00
_cell.angle_beta   90.00
_cell.angle_gamma   90.00
#
_symmetry.space_group_name_H-M   'P 1'
#
loop_
_entity.id
_entity.type
_entity.pdbx_description
1 polymer ?
#
loop_
_entity_poly.entity_id
_entity_poly.type
_entity_poly.pdbx_seq_one_letter_code
_entity_poly.pdbx_strand_id
1 'polypeptide(L)'
;MENPSAAIMSINAASEALNQGHSVTYFAAGDGVRILLKDVIRNLHTVTSHGGGFGKISQMAENLLLEFSNNGGVIHVSEGSFFTYGVNQDNQKEHLIQVSKIFWSYPKQLIRESSKADIVFSY
;
A
#
# COMPACT_ATOMS: atom_id res chain seq x y z
N MET A 1 -12.04 5.76 4.17
CA MET A 1 -10.81 6.32 3.60
C MET A 1 -11.25 7.54 2.83
N GLU A 2 -10.70 8.71 3.15
CA GLU A 2 -11.17 9.97 2.54
C GLU A 2 -10.71 10.14 1.09
N ASN A 3 -9.53 9.63 0.73
CA ASN A 3 -8.99 9.74 -0.62
C ASN A 3 -8.42 8.40 -1.15
N PRO A 4 -9.27 7.46 -1.57
CA PRO A 4 -8.82 6.20 -2.19
C PRO A 4 -8.05 6.40 -3.49
N SER A 5 -8.29 7.49 -4.21
CA SER A 5 -7.60 7.79 -5.47
C SER A 5 -6.10 8.01 -5.27
N ALA A 6 -5.70 8.72 -4.20
CA ALA A 6 -4.28 8.94 -3.88
C ALA A 6 -3.55 7.61 -3.63
N ALA A 7 -4.14 6.72 -2.83
CA ALA A 7 -3.58 5.39 -2.54
C ALA A 7 -3.50 4.49 -3.78
N ILE A 8 -4.46 4.60 -4.70
CA ILE A 8 -4.43 3.86 -5.98
C ILE A 8 -3.33 4.44 -6.88
N MET A 9 -3.23 5.76 -7.00
CA MET A 9 -2.19 6.40 -7.81
C MET A 9 -0.79 6.09 -7.29
N SER A 10 -0.59 6.09 -5.98
CA SER A 10 0.71 5.83 -5.37
C SER A 10 1.22 4.42 -5.69
N ILE A 11 0.36 3.40 -5.65
CA ILE A 11 0.79 2.04 -6.03
C ILE A 11 0.98 1.90 -7.54
N ASN A 12 0.17 2.56 -8.38
CA ASN A 12 0.39 2.56 -9.82
C ASN A 12 1.75 3.15 -10.18
N ALA A 13 2.10 4.29 -9.61
CA ALA A 13 3.40 4.91 -9.83
C ALA A 13 4.56 4.04 -9.34
N ALA A 14 4.41 3.42 -8.15
CA ALA A 14 5.42 2.51 -7.61
C ALA A 14 5.61 1.26 -8.49
N SER A 15 4.52 0.65 -8.97
CA SER A 15 4.57 -0.50 -9.87
C SER A 15 5.18 -0.16 -11.22
N GLU A 16 4.86 1.00 -11.78
CA GLU A 16 5.44 1.44 -13.06
C GLU A 16 6.95 1.70 -12.93
N ALA A 17 7.39 2.37 -11.86
CA ALA A 17 8.82 2.57 -11.60
C ALA A 17 9.55 1.23 -11.42
N LEU A 18 8.93 0.26 -10.74
CA LEU A 18 9.50 -1.08 -10.58
C LEU A 18 9.61 -1.80 -11.93
N ASN A 19 8.58 -1.71 -12.79
CA ASN A 19 8.58 -2.30 -14.13
C ASN A 19 9.65 -1.69 -15.05
N GLN A 20 10.00 -0.42 -14.84
CA GLN A 20 11.10 0.26 -15.54
C GLN A 20 12.49 -0.12 -15.02
N GLY A 21 12.58 -1.02 -14.03
CA GLY A 21 13.84 -1.54 -13.49
C GLY A 21 14.41 -0.74 -12.33
N HIS A 22 13.63 0.19 -11.75
CA HIS A 22 14.06 0.92 -10.56
C HIS A 22 13.87 0.08 -9.29
N SER A 23 14.73 0.33 -8.29
CA SER A 23 14.50 -0.19 -6.94
C SER A 23 13.48 0.70 -6.24
N VAL A 24 12.34 0.13 -5.86
CA VAL A 24 11.21 0.91 -5.32
C VAL A 24 10.87 0.46 -3.90
N THR A 25 10.78 1.43 -3.00
CA THR A 25 10.20 1.27 -1.66
C THR A 25 8.85 1.98 -1.60
N TYR A 26 7.80 1.22 -1.31
CA TYR A 26 6.46 1.75 -1.04
C TYR A 26 6.26 1.86 0.48
N PHE A 27 5.99 3.06 0.98
CA PHE A 27 5.75 3.32 2.40
C PHE A 27 4.32 3.77 2.65
N ALA A 28 3.55 2.99 3.40
CA ALA A 28 2.18 3.35 3.79
C ALA A 28 2.11 3.82 5.25
N ALA A 29 1.50 4.99 5.48
CA ALA A 29 1.26 5.56 6.80
C ALA A 29 -0.04 6.37 6.86
N GLY A 30 -0.48 6.70 8.07
CA GLY A 30 -1.78 7.35 8.31
C GLY A 30 -2.91 6.52 7.72
N ASP A 31 -3.86 7.18 7.06
CA ASP A 31 -4.97 6.51 6.36
C ASP A 31 -4.51 5.67 5.15
N GLY A 32 -3.30 5.90 4.64
CA GLY A 32 -2.72 5.14 3.54
C GLY A 32 -2.55 3.65 3.86
N VAL A 33 -2.35 3.27 5.12
CA VAL A 33 -2.22 1.85 5.52
C VAL A 33 -3.48 1.05 5.24
N ARG A 34 -4.64 1.72 5.19
CA ARG A 34 -5.93 1.08 4.98
C ARG A 34 -6.03 0.41 3.61
N ILE A 35 -5.24 0.85 2.62
CA ILE A 35 -5.24 0.20 1.29
C ILE A 35 -4.78 -1.26 1.35
N LEU A 36 -4.05 -1.66 2.39
CA LEU A 36 -3.61 -3.04 2.59
C LEU A 36 -4.63 -3.91 3.33
N LEU A 37 -5.71 -3.33 3.88
CA LEU A 37 -6.77 -4.08 4.56
C LEU A 37 -7.68 -4.75 3.53
N LYS A 38 -7.93 -6.06 3.68
CA LYS A 38 -8.78 -6.85 2.76
C LYS A 38 -10.15 -6.19 2.56
N ASP A 39 -10.78 -5.79 3.66
CA ASP A 39 -12.13 -5.22 3.65
C ASP A 39 -12.17 -3.84 2.99
N VAL A 40 -11.05 -3.13 2.94
CA VAL A 40 -10.98 -1.82 2.28
C VAL A 40 -10.69 -1.99 0.81
N ILE A 41 -9.62 -2.70 0.45
CA ILE A 41 -9.18 -2.79 -0.94
C ILE A 41 -10.23 -3.49 -1.82
N ARG A 42 -10.89 -4.53 -1.30
CA ARG A 42 -11.96 -5.26 -1.99
C ARG A 42 -13.23 -4.43 -2.17
N ASN A 43 -13.36 -3.32 -1.45
CA ASN A 43 -14.53 -2.45 -1.47
C ASN A 43 -14.24 -1.01 -1.95
N LEU A 44 -13.07 -0.71 -2.54
CA LEU A 44 -12.75 0.62 -3.11
C LEU A 44 -13.79 1.14 -4.10
N HIS A 45 -14.46 0.26 -4.83
CA HIS A 45 -15.53 0.61 -5.76
C HIS A 45 -16.73 1.31 -5.08
N THR A 46 -16.93 1.13 -3.78
CA THR A 46 -18.01 1.78 -3.01
C THR A 46 -17.75 3.26 -2.70
N VAL A 47 -16.49 3.70 -2.83
CA VAL A 47 -16.03 5.03 -2.41
C VAL A 47 -15.27 5.77 -3.52
N THR A 48 -15.33 5.30 -4.77
CA THR A 48 -14.71 5.93 -5.93
C THR A 48 -15.76 6.22 -7.01
N SER A 49 -15.80 7.45 -7.53
CA SER A 49 -16.78 7.88 -8.54
C SER A 49 -16.67 7.10 -9.87
N HIS A 50 -15.51 6.47 -10.11
CA HIS A 50 -15.24 5.59 -11.25
C HIS A 50 -15.61 4.11 -10.99
N GLY A 51 -16.23 3.82 -9.84
CA GLY A 51 -16.63 2.47 -9.42
C GLY A 51 -17.90 2.00 -10.14
N GLY A 52 -17.84 1.87 -11.47
CA GLY A 52 -18.93 1.37 -12.31
C GLY A 52 -19.37 -0.05 -11.96
N GLY A 53 -20.02 -0.22 -10.80
CA GLY A 53 -20.74 -1.40 -10.31
C GLY A 53 -19.95 -2.67 -10.00
N PHE A 54 -18.74 -2.86 -10.53
CA PHE A 54 -18.22 -4.23 -10.73
C PHE A 54 -16.86 -4.55 -10.07
N GLY A 55 -16.42 -3.80 -9.06
CA GLY A 55 -15.21 -4.18 -8.28
C GLY A 55 -13.89 -4.21 -9.07
N LYS A 56 -13.86 -3.81 -10.35
CA LYS A 56 -12.65 -3.83 -11.20
C LYS A 56 -11.51 -3.00 -10.61
N ILE A 57 -11.82 -1.83 -10.06
CA ILE A 57 -10.81 -0.96 -9.42
C ILE A 57 -10.22 -1.62 -8.16
N SER A 58 -11.06 -2.33 -7.41
CA SER A 58 -10.64 -3.11 -6.24
C SER A 58 -9.71 -4.25 -6.64
N GLN A 59 -10.10 -5.04 -7.65
CA GLN A 59 -9.27 -6.13 -8.17
C GLN A 59 -7.95 -5.62 -8.74
N MET A 60 -7.98 -4.54 -9.51
CA MET A 60 -6.78 -3.92 -10.07
C MET A 60 -5.82 -3.45 -8.97
N ALA A 61 -6.32 -2.74 -7.96
CA ALA A 61 -5.48 -2.27 -6.86
C ALA A 61 -4.90 -3.43 -6.03
N GLU A 62 -5.69 -4.47 -5.74
CA GLU A 62 -5.22 -5.67 -5.02
C GLU A 62 -4.13 -6.38 -5.82
N ASN A 63 -4.37 -6.61 -7.12
CA ASN A 63 -3.38 -7.24 -7.99
C ASN A 63 -2.08 -6.42 -8.09
N LEU A 64 -2.16 -5.09 -8.23
CA LEU A 64 -0.98 -4.23 -8.28
C LEU A 64 -0.12 -4.34 -7.02
N LEU A 65 -0.73 -4.36 -5.83
CA LEU A 65 0.01 -4.53 -4.57
C LEU A 65 0.65 -5.92 -4.46
N LEU A 66 -0.07 -6.97 -4.87
CA LEU A 66 0.44 -8.34 -4.86
C LEU A 66 1.61 -8.51 -5.86
N GLU A 67 1.45 -8.02 -7.09
CA GLU A 67 2.47 -8.06 -8.13
C GLU A 67 3.70 -7.23 -7.74
N PHE A 68 3.50 -6.00 -7.24
CA PHE A 68 4.60 -5.16 -6.74
C PHE A 68 5.43 -5.91 -5.69
N SER A 69 4.76 -6.53 -4.72
CA SER A 69 5.42 -7.30 -3.67
C SER A 69 6.12 -8.55 -4.19
N ASN A 70 5.56 -9.22 -5.20
CA ASN A 70 6.12 -10.44 -5.78
C ASN A 70 7.30 -10.15 -6.72
N ASN A 71 7.32 -8.98 -7.35
CA ASN A 71 8.34 -8.58 -8.33
C ASN A 71 9.52 -7.82 -7.70
N GLY A 72 9.69 -7.92 -6.37
CA GLY A 72 10.83 -7.34 -5.66
C GLY A 72 10.62 -5.93 -5.10
N GLY A 73 9.41 -5.37 -5.25
CA GLY A 73 9.02 -4.13 -4.59
C GLY A 73 9.01 -4.29 -3.07
N VAL A 74 9.56 -3.31 -2.36
CA VAL A 74 9.68 -3.35 -0.90
C VAL A 74 8.54 -2.58 -0.25
N ILE A 75 7.72 -3.24 0.58
CA ILE A 75 6.60 -2.60 1.28
C ILE A 75 6.95 -2.35 2.74
N HIS A 76 6.99 -1.08 3.13
CA HIS A 76 7.07 -0.63 4.51
C HIS A 76 5.71 -0.08 4.97
N VAL A 77 5.36 -0.33 6.22
CA VAL A 77 4.11 0.15 6.81
C VAL A 77 4.35 0.78 8.17
N SER A 78 3.63 1.85 8.48
CA SER A 78 3.65 2.45 9.81
C SER A 78 2.91 1.56 10.82
N GLU A 79 3.65 1.01 11.78
CA GLU A 79 3.06 0.17 12.83
C GLU A 79 2.05 0.94 13.68
N GLY A 80 2.39 2.17 14.07
CA GLY A 80 1.48 3.04 14.82
C GLY A 80 0.18 3.35 14.05
N SER A 81 0.24 3.46 12.72
CA SER A 81 -0.96 3.72 11.91
C SER A 81 -1.87 2.50 11.81
N PHE A 82 -1.32 1.28 11.76
CA PHE A 82 -2.14 0.07 11.78
C PHE A 82 -2.77 -0.20 13.14
N PHE A 83 -2.07 0.16 14.22
CA PHE A 83 -2.57 0.00 15.58
C PHE A 83 -3.88 0.76 15.81
N THR A 84 -4.09 1.92 15.17
CA THR A 84 -5.37 2.66 15.25
C THR A 84 -6.54 1.92 14.59
N TYR A 85 -6.26 0.91 13.78
CA TYR A 85 -7.24 0.04 13.13
C TYR A 85 -7.31 -1.36 13.78
N GLY A 86 -6.66 -1.56 14.94
CA GLY A 86 -6.64 -2.84 15.64
C GLY A 86 -5.80 -3.92 14.96
N VAL A 87 -4.92 -3.54 14.02
CA VAL A 87 -4.04 -4.48 13.30
C VAL A 87 -2.62 -4.38 13.83
N ASN A 88 -1.98 -5.53 14.04
CA ASN A 88 -0.60 -5.66 14.51
C ASN A 88 0.07 -6.87 13.85
N GLN A 89 1.32 -7.14 14.21
CA GLN A 89 2.11 -8.23 13.62
C GLN A 89 1.52 -9.63 13.88
N ASP A 90 0.78 -9.81 14.98
CA ASP A 90 0.19 -11.09 15.38
C ASP A 90 -1.07 -11.42 14.58
N ASN A 91 -1.94 -10.43 14.34
CA ASN A 91 -3.21 -10.61 13.64
C ASN A 91 -3.20 -10.18 12.17
N GLN A 92 -2.07 -9.68 11.65
CA GLN A 92 -1.98 -9.13 10.29
C GLN A 92 -2.50 -10.07 9.19
N LYS A 93 -2.33 -11.40 9.33
CA LYS A 93 -2.77 -12.37 8.31
C LYS A 93 -4.29 -12.44 8.15
N GLU A 94 -5.01 -12.12 9.21
CA GLU A 94 -6.48 -12.09 9.22
C GLU A 94 -6.99 -10.88 8.45
N HIS A 95 -6.33 -9.72 8.62
CA HIS A 95 -6.82 -8.43 8.13
C HIS A 95 -6.16 -7.94 6.83
N LEU A 96 -4.90 -8.27 6.56
CA LEU A 96 -4.14 -7.74 5.43
C LEU A 96 -4.16 -8.66 4.22
N ILE A 97 -4.12 -8.07 3.02
CA ILE A 97 -3.84 -8.82 1.80
C ILE A 97 -2.50 -9.57 1.89
N GLN A 98 -2.39 -10.70 1.21
CA GLN A 98 -1.23 -11.60 1.30
C GLN A 98 -0.08 -11.14 0.39
N VAL A 99 0.50 -9.97 0.69
CA VAL A 99 1.76 -9.54 0.07
C VAL A 99 2.93 -10.39 0.59
N SER A 100 4.00 -10.53 -0.20
CA SER A 100 5.12 -11.43 0.07
C SER A 100 5.86 -11.09 1.36
N LYS A 101 6.07 -9.80 1.64
CA LYS A 101 6.74 -9.32 2.86
C LYS A 101 6.34 -7.89 3.20
N ILE A 102 6.04 -7.65 4.47
CA ILE A 102 5.79 -6.31 5.03
C ILE A 102 6.86 -5.98 6.06
N PHE A 103 7.40 -4.77 5.98
CA PHE A 103 8.32 -4.21 6.96
C PHE A 103 7.59 -3.22 7.87
N TRP A 104 7.27 -3.66 9.09
CA TRP A 104 6.70 -2.84 10.14
C TRP A 104 7.73 -1.80 10.59
N SER A 105 7.40 -0.53 10.40
CA SER A 105 8.35 0.58 10.45
C SER A 105 7.87 1.70 11.38
N TYR A 106 8.84 2.32 12.05
CA TYR A 106 8.66 3.52 12.84
C TYR A 106 9.26 4.74 12.11
N PRO A 107 9.01 5.98 12.58
CA PRO A 107 9.53 7.18 11.93
C PRO A 107 11.04 7.15 11.65
N LYS A 108 11.84 6.53 12.53
CA LYS A 108 13.30 6.37 12.31
C LYS A 108 13.63 5.55 11.06
N GLN A 109 12.91 4.45 10.82
CA GLN A 109 13.10 3.61 9.63
C GLN A 109 12.68 4.36 8.37
N LEU A 110 11.57 5.11 8.42
CA LEU A 110 11.15 5.95 7.30
C LEU A 110 12.24 6.96 6.91
N ILE A 111 12.80 7.69 7.87
CA ILE A 111 13.88 8.65 7.63
C ILE A 111 15.10 7.96 7.01
N ARG A 112 15.46 6.77 7.53
CA ARG A 112 16.61 6.01 7.02
C ARG A 112 16.41 5.49 5.60
N GLU A 113 15.24 4.98 5.26
CA GLU A 113 14.98 4.47 3.91
C GLU A 113 14.82 5.62 2.91
N SER A 114 14.10 6.68 3.28
CA SER A 114 13.97 7.88 2.44
C SER A 114 15.30 8.59 2.19
N SER A 115 16.24 8.59 3.15
CA SER A 115 17.58 9.18 2.94
C SER A 115 18.44 8.46 1.92
N LYS A 116 18.07 7.23 1.52
CA LYS A 116 18.75 6.46 0.47
C LYS A 116 18.09 6.64 -0.90
N ALA A 117 16.89 7.20 -0.95
CA ALA A 117 16.15 7.35 -2.18
C ALA A 117 16.66 8.55 -2.97
N ASP A 118 16.87 8.37 -4.27
CA ASP A 118 17.22 9.48 -5.17
C ASP A 118 16.03 10.44 -5.36
N ILE A 119 14.81 9.88 -5.35
CA ILE A 119 13.55 10.62 -5.57
C ILE A 119 12.49 10.09 -4.60
N VAL A 120 11.68 11.00 -4.05
CA VAL A 120 10.55 10.67 -3.18
C VAL A 120 9.28 11.29 -3.75
N PHE A 121 8.24 10.47 -3.93
CA PHE A 121 6.89 10.91 -4.24
C PHE A 121 6.02 10.82 -2.99
N SER A 122 5.18 11.84 -2.77
CA SER A 122 4.18 11.85 -1.70
C SER A 122 2.81 12.06 -2.31
N TYR A 123 1.83 11.27 -1.84
CA TYR A 123 0.46 11.25 -2.33
C TYR A 123 -0.52 11.45 -1.18
#